data_AF-R7FJ30-F1
#
_entry.id   AF-R7FJ30-F1
#
_cell.length_a   1.000
_cell.length_b   1.000
_cell.length_c   1.000
_cell.angle_alpha   90.00
_cell.angle_beta   90.00
_cell.angle_gamma   90.00
#
_symmetry.space_group_name_H-M   'P 1'
#
loop_
_entity.id
_entity.type
_entity.pdbx_description
1 polymer ?
#
loop_
_entity_poly.entity_id
_entity_poly.type
_entity_poly.pdbx_seq_one_letter_code
_entity_poly.pdbx_strand_id
1 'polypeptide(L)'
;MLKINLGGTCGNSKWRNELIEKLNKKIEYRNPVVKNGTWKYNKTIKLKKENDMRECDYLVYVITPRQKGFSSIASAVDYSNKVPKKVIFCILKEYENEKFEGHQLESINYVEDIIKNNGGLILENLDQIAEFLNNKC
;
A
#
# COMPACT_ATOMS: atom_id res chain seq x y z
N MET A 1 -14.98 -2.88 -13.63
CA MET A 1 -14.15 -1.68 -13.51
C MET A 1 -13.13 -1.97 -12.43
N LEU A 2 -11.83 -1.76 -12.68
CA LEU A 2 -10.78 -2.16 -11.75
C LEU A 2 -10.88 -1.32 -10.47
N LYS A 3 -10.91 -1.97 -9.30
CA LYS A 3 -11.01 -1.30 -8.00
C LYS A 3 -9.79 -1.61 -7.13
N ILE A 4 -9.13 -0.57 -6.61
CA ILE A 4 -7.92 -0.73 -5.79
C ILE A 4 -8.08 -0.13 -4.39
N ASN A 5 -7.34 -0.66 -3.41
CA ASN A 5 -7.20 -0.06 -2.09
C ASN A 5 -5.82 0.60 -1.94
N LEU A 6 -5.79 1.88 -1.55
CA LEU A 6 -4.56 2.68 -1.38
C LEU A 6 -4.04 2.66 0.07
N GLY A 7 -3.61 1.47 0.51
CA GLY A 7 -2.95 1.25 1.79
C GLY A 7 -1.52 1.82 1.83
N GLY A 8 -0.94 1.96 3.03
CA GLY A 8 0.44 2.44 3.16
C GLY A 8 0.62 3.55 4.19
N THR A 9 1.69 4.33 4.06
CA THR A 9 1.99 5.46 4.96
C THR A 9 0.87 6.50 4.91
N CYS A 10 0.40 6.93 6.09
CA CYS A 10 -0.68 7.92 6.25
C CYS A 10 -0.15 9.27 6.76
N GLY A 11 -1.04 10.22 7.04
CA GLY A 11 -0.70 11.56 7.52
C GLY A 11 -0.60 12.56 6.38
N ASN A 12 0.41 13.44 6.43
CA ASN A 12 0.64 14.49 5.43
C ASN A 12 1.43 14.02 4.20
N SER A 13 1.55 12.70 3.99
CA SER A 13 2.29 12.13 2.87
C SER A 13 1.49 12.25 1.56
N LYS A 14 2.12 12.73 0.49
CA LYS A 14 1.46 13.07 -0.78
C LYS A 14 1.38 11.93 -1.80
N TRP A 15 2.00 10.78 -1.53
CA TRP A 15 2.18 9.71 -2.52
C TRP A 15 0.86 9.23 -3.13
N ARG A 16 -0.24 9.25 -2.37
CA ARG A 16 -1.57 8.85 -2.87
C ARG A 16 -2.05 9.77 -3.98
N ASN A 17 -1.90 11.08 -3.80
CA ASN A 17 -2.33 12.05 -4.79
C ASN A 17 -1.49 11.91 -6.05
N GLU A 18 -0.16 11.79 -5.89
CA GLU A 18 0.78 11.56 -7.00
C GLU A 18 0.48 10.27 -7.76
N LEU A 19 0.14 9.18 -7.07
CA LEU A 19 -0.26 7.94 -7.73
C LEU A 19 -1.60 8.10 -8.46
N ILE A 20 -2.61 8.68 -7.81
CA ILE A 20 -3.95 8.88 -8.40
C ILE A 20 -3.88 9.69 -9.70
N GLU A 21 -3.05 10.73 -9.75
CA GLU A 21 -2.85 11.54 -10.96
C GLU A 21 -2.29 10.75 -12.16
N LYS A 22 -1.58 9.65 -11.90
CA LYS A 22 -0.99 8.77 -12.92
C LYS A 22 -1.93 7.63 -13.34
N LEU A 23 -3.02 7.39 -12.60
CA LEU A 23 -3.95 6.30 -12.89
C LEU A 23 -4.93 6.65 -14.00
N ASN A 24 -5.31 5.63 -14.77
CA ASN A 24 -6.41 5.71 -15.72
C ASN A 24 -7.71 6.09 -14.99
N LYS A 25 -8.47 7.04 -15.54
CA LYS A 25 -9.73 7.55 -14.95
C LYS A 25 -10.81 6.46 -14.75
N LYS A 26 -10.67 5.31 -15.41
CA LYS A 26 -11.54 4.13 -15.23
C LYS A 26 -11.19 3.31 -13.97
N ILE A 27 -10.09 3.58 -13.29
CA ILE A 27 -9.73 2.85 -12.06
C ILE A 27 -10.46 3.49 -10.88
N GLU A 28 -11.28 2.70 -10.19
CA GLU A 28 -11.83 3.10 -8.90
C GLU A 28 -10.79 2.87 -7.81
N TYR A 29 -10.78 3.76 -6.81
CA TYR A 29 -9.88 3.60 -5.67
C TYR A 29 -10.58 3.90 -4.34
N ARG A 30 -10.17 3.16 -3.31
CA ARG A 30 -10.43 3.49 -1.90
C ARG A 30 -9.21 4.16 -1.28
N ASN A 31 -9.43 5.33 -0.70
CA ASN A 31 -8.44 6.02 0.12
C ASN A 31 -8.75 5.82 1.62
N PRO A 32 -7.98 5.00 2.36
CA PRO A 32 -8.28 4.63 3.75
C PRO A 32 -7.89 5.71 4.77
N VAL A 33 -7.43 6.89 4.34
CA VAL A 33 -7.04 7.97 5.25
C VAL A 33 -8.25 8.49 6.02
N VAL A 34 -8.17 8.44 7.36
CA VAL A 34 -9.20 8.96 8.26
C VAL A 34 -9.05 10.48 8.37
N LYS A 35 -10.14 11.21 8.17
CA LYS A 35 -10.17 12.67 8.41
C LYS A 35 -9.79 12.93 9.88
N ASN A 36 -8.89 13.90 10.12
CA ASN A 36 -8.39 14.31 11.44
C ASN A 36 -7.43 13.35 12.17
N GLY A 37 -6.88 12.34 11.48
CA GLY A 37 -5.69 11.61 11.96
C GLY A 37 -5.90 10.60 13.10
N THR A 38 -7.12 10.48 13.66
CA THR A 38 -7.38 9.56 14.77
C THR A 38 -7.72 8.16 14.26
N TRP A 39 -6.74 7.44 13.72
CA TRP A 39 -6.91 6.00 13.48
C TRP A 39 -7.07 5.29 14.84
N LYS A 40 -8.10 4.45 14.95
CA LYS A 40 -8.31 3.60 16.13
C LYS A 40 -8.59 2.17 15.69
N TYR A 41 -8.05 1.21 16.43
CA TYR A 41 -8.39 -0.19 16.24
C TYR A 41 -9.64 -0.52 17.06
N ASN A 42 -10.66 -1.08 16.39
CA ASN A 42 -11.78 -1.76 17.04
C ASN A 42 -12.39 -2.79 16.07
N LYS A 43 -13.29 -3.65 16.57
CA LYS A 43 -13.90 -4.73 15.80
C LYS A 43 -14.63 -4.24 14.55
N THR A 44 -15.34 -3.12 14.64
CA THR A 44 -16.11 -2.54 13.52
C THR A 44 -15.18 -2.02 12.42
N ILE A 45 -14.11 -1.30 12.77
CA ILE A 45 -13.11 -0.79 11.83
C ILE A 45 -12.37 -1.95 11.16
N LYS A 46 -12.02 -3.00 11.92
CA LYS A 46 -11.42 -4.22 11.37
C LYS A 46 -12.34 -4.88 10.34
N LEU A 47 -13.60 -5.14 10.70
CA LEU A 47 -14.55 -5.80 9.80
C LEU A 47 -14.82 -4.97 8.53
N LYS A 48 -14.95 -3.65 8.67
CA LYS A 48 -15.08 -2.74 7.53
C LYS A 48 -13.88 -2.86 6.60
N LYS A 49 -12.66 -2.78 7.14
CA LYS A 49 -11.42 -2.93 6.37
C LYS A 49 -11.37 -4.27 5.63
N GLU A 50 -11.74 -5.37 6.28
CA GLU A 50 -11.77 -6.70 5.66
C GLU A 50 -12.75 -6.78 4.49
N ASN A 51 -13.96 -6.21 4.64
CA ASN A 51 -14.94 -6.14 3.56
C ASN A 51 -14.44 -5.25 2.41
N ASP A 52 -13.89 -4.08 2.74
CA ASP A 52 -13.34 -3.13 1.77
C ASP A 52 -12.22 -3.75 0.93
N MET A 53 -11.35 -4.53 1.56
CA MET A 53 -10.25 -5.24 0.90
C MET A 53 -10.74 -6.41 0.05
N ARG A 54 -11.83 -7.08 0.45
CA ARG A 54 -12.44 -8.17 -0.34
C ARG A 54 -12.97 -7.66 -1.68
N GLU A 55 -13.58 -6.47 -1.68
CA GLU A 55 -14.15 -5.82 -2.88
C GLU A 55 -13.11 -5.29 -3.87
N CYS A 56 -11.85 -5.10 -3.44
CA CYS A 56 -10.80 -4.58 -4.33
C CYS A 56 -10.12 -5.71 -5.09
N ASP A 57 -9.77 -5.44 -6.35
CA ASP A 57 -8.99 -6.32 -7.21
C ASP A 57 -7.51 -6.35 -6.77
N TYR A 58 -6.97 -5.18 -6.44
CA TYR A 58 -5.61 -5.03 -5.91
C TYR A 58 -5.57 -4.26 -4.59
N LEU A 59 -4.63 -4.66 -3.74
CA LEU A 59 -4.30 -4.04 -2.47
C LEU A 59 -2.91 -3.41 -2.59
N VAL A 60 -2.88 -2.10 -2.82
CA VAL A 60 -1.65 -1.33 -2.99
C VAL A 60 -1.16 -0.87 -1.62
N TYR A 61 0.12 -1.08 -1.32
CA TYR A 61 0.78 -0.64 -0.11
C TYR A 61 2.04 0.15 -0.48
N VAL A 62 1.98 1.47 -0.33
CA VAL A 62 3.16 2.33 -0.50
C VAL A 62 3.65 2.79 0.86
N ILE A 63 4.88 2.42 1.22
CA ILE A 63 5.51 2.81 2.48
C ILE A 63 6.60 3.84 2.17
N THR A 64 6.62 4.91 2.95
CA THR A 64 7.60 6.00 2.87
C THR A 64 8.29 6.18 4.23
N PRO A 65 9.41 6.92 4.31
CA PRO A 65 10.15 7.12 5.56
C PRO A 65 9.34 7.81 6.66
N ARG A 66 8.26 8.51 6.29
CA ARG A 66 7.26 9.09 7.21
C ARG A 66 6.38 8.07 7.93
N GLN A 67 6.59 6.77 7.70
CA GLN A 67 5.82 5.71 8.34
C GLN A 67 5.99 5.72 9.85
N LYS A 68 4.87 5.79 10.58
CA LYS A 68 4.86 5.74 12.05
C LYS A 68 4.22 4.47 12.61
N GLY A 69 3.28 3.89 11.86
CA GLY A 69 2.55 2.70 12.29
C GLY A 69 3.15 1.42 11.71
N PHE A 70 2.71 0.28 12.22
CA PHE A 70 3.12 -1.03 11.69
C PHE A 70 2.00 -1.72 10.91
N SER A 71 0.77 -1.22 11.02
CA SER A 71 -0.43 -1.89 10.52
C SER A 71 -0.43 -2.08 9.00
N SER A 72 0.08 -1.12 8.22
CA SER A 72 0.16 -1.24 6.75
C SER A 72 1.12 -2.34 6.33
N ILE A 73 2.33 -2.40 6.92
CA ILE A 73 3.33 -3.45 6.66
C ILE A 73 2.80 -4.82 7.06
N ALA A 74 2.26 -4.94 8.29
CA ALA A 74 1.66 -6.19 8.77
C ALA A 74 0.49 -6.66 7.88
N SER A 75 -0.30 -5.72 7.36
CA SER A 75 -1.38 -6.06 6.42
C SER A 75 -0.83 -6.55 5.08
N ALA A 76 0.19 -5.90 4.53
CA ALA A 76 0.79 -6.33 3.27
C ALA A 76 1.31 -7.77 3.38
N VAL A 77 1.99 -8.10 4.47
CA VAL A 77 2.43 -9.48 4.78
C VAL A 77 1.23 -10.44 4.88
N ASP A 78 0.24 -10.14 5.74
CA ASP A 78 -0.92 -11.02 5.95
C ASP A 78 -1.74 -11.25 4.68
N TYR A 79 -2.02 -10.20 3.91
CA TYR A 79 -2.78 -10.32 2.66
C TYR A 79 -1.95 -10.93 1.54
N SER A 80 -0.63 -10.75 1.51
CA SER A 80 0.19 -11.47 0.53
C SER A 80 0.08 -12.98 0.75
N ASN A 81 0.01 -13.44 2.01
CA ASN A 81 -0.18 -14.85 2.30
C ASN A 81 -1.61 -15.35 1.98
N LYS A 82 -2.64 -14.58 2.35
CA LYS A 82 -4.05 -14.99 2.21
C LYS A 82 -4.61 -14.82 0.81
N VAL A 83 -4.16 -13.81 0.08
CA VAL A 83 -4.58 -13.45 -1.29
C VAL A 83 -3.37 -13.07 -2.16
N PRO A 84 -2.43 -14.00 -2.40
CA PRO A 84 -1.15 -13.80 -3.09
C PRO A 84 -1.16 -12.77 -4.22
N LYS A 85 -2.05 -12.97 -5.19
CA LYS A 85 -2.07 -12.20 -6.45
C LYS A 85 -2.67 -10.80 -6.33
N LYS A 86 -3.20 -10.41 -5.17
CA LYS A 86 -3.83 -9.10 -4.95
C LYS A 86 -2.86 -8.04 -4.43
N VAL A 87 -1.78 -8.42 -3.76
CA VAL A 87 -0.91 -7.44 -3.07
C VAL A 87 0.10 -6.82 -4.04
N ILE A 88 0.14 -5.49 -4.05
CA ILE A 88 1.20 -4.69 -4.66
C ILE A 88 1.89 -3.93 -3.52
N PHE A 89 3.19 -4.14 -3.35
CA PHE A 89 3.98 -3.53 -2.30
C PHE A 89 5.10 -2.68 -2.89
N CYS A 90 5.28 -1.48 -2.35
CA CYS A 90 6.27 -0.53 -2.83
C CYS A 90 6.83 0.26 -1.66
N ILE A 91 8.16 0.38 -1.62
CA ILE A 91 8.88 1.19 -0.64
C ILE A 91 9.52 2.36 -1.37
N LEU A 92 9.10 3.57 -1.06
CA LEU A 92 9.82 4.78 -1.46
C LEU A 92 10.96 4.97 -0.46
N LYS A 93 12.17 4.54 -0.84
CA LYS A 93 13.36 4.57 0.03
C LYS A 93 13.70 5.99 0.50
N GLU A 94 13.44 6.97 -0.37
CA GLU A 94 13.55 8.40 -0.11
C GLU A 94 12.25 9.08 -0.55
N TYR A 95 11.68 9.96 0.30
CA TYR A 95 10.45 10.67 0.01
C TYR A 95 10.29 11.94 0.85
N GLU A 96 9.87 13.05 0.24
CA GLU A 96 9.63 14.35 0.90
C GLU A 96 10.76 14.80 1.86
N ASN A 97 12.02 14.68 1.39
CA ASN A 97 13.27 15.00 2.11
C ASN A 97 13.63 14.09 3.28
N GLU A 98 12.94 12.97 3.45
CA GLU A 98 13.27 11.93 4.42
C GLU A 98 13.76 10.68 3.67
N LYS A 99 14.58 9.86 4.34
CA LYS A 99 15.04 8.57 3.83
C LYS A 99 15.09 7.54 4.96
N PHE A 100 14.88 6.28 4.61
CA PHE A 100 15.12 5.20 5.57
C PHE A 100 16.60 5.09 5.91
N GLU A 101 16.89 4.75 7.16
CA GLU A 101 18.23 4.43 7.63
C GLU A 101 18.65 3.01 7.20
N GLY A 102 19.96 2.73 7.20
CA GLY A 102 20.49 1.44 6.73
C GLY A 102 19.86 0.22 7.41
N HIS A 103 19.71 0.24 8.74
CA HIS A 103 19.10 -0.87 9.47
C HIS A 103 17.59 -1.04 9.16
N GLN A 104 16.90 0.05 8.81
CA GLN A 104 15.50 0.00 8.39
C GLN A 104 15.38 -0.62 6.99
N LEU A 105 16.32 -0.31 6.09
CA LEU A 105 16.39 -0.92 4.76
C LEU A 105 16.61 -2.43 4.82
N GLU A 106 17.48 -2.92 5.71
CA GLU A 106 17.64 -4.38 5.91
C GLU A 106 16.34 -5.05 6.39
N SER A 107 15.64 -4.40 7.33
CA SER A 107 14.34 -4.88 7.80
C SER A 107 13.28 -4.87 6.69
N ILE A 108 13.32 -3.86 5.83
CA ILE A 108 12.43 -3.73 4.66
C ILE A 108 12.71 -4.82 3.64
N ASN A 109 13.98 -5.08 3.31
CA ASN A 109 14.37 -6.12 2.34
C ASN A 109 13.80 -7.49 2.76
N TYR A 110 13.88 -7.82 4.06
CA TYR A 110 13.30 -9.04 4.61
C TYR A 110 11.77 -9.09 4.45
N VAL A 111 11.08 -7.96 4.63
CA VAL A 111 9.63 -7.86 4.42
C VAL A 111 9.26 -8.02 2.94
N GLU A 112 10.01 -7.40 2.03
CA GLU A 112 9.82 -7.54 0.59
C GLU A 112 9.97 -9.01 0.15
N ASP A 113 10.98 -9.71 0.66
CA ASP A 113 11.18 -11.13 0.40
C ASP A 113 9.99 -11.98 0.87
N ILE A 114 9.47 -11.73 2.08
CA ILE A 114 8.27 -12.43 2.57
C ILE A 114 7.08 -12.20 1.64
N ILE A 115 6.81 -10.93 1.28
CA ILE A 115 5.66 -10.59 0.44
C ILE A 115 5.79 -11.21 -0.95
N LYS A 116 6.99 -11.16 -1.54
CA LYS A 116 7.30 -11.77 -2.83
C LYS A 116 7.15 -13.28 -2.79
N ASN A 117 7.67 -13.94 -1.76
CA ASN A 117 7.57 -15.39 -1.58
C ASN A 117 6.12 -15.86 -1.37
N ASN A 118 5.29 -15.02 -0.74
CA ASN A 118 3.86 -15.26 -0.65
C ASN A 118 3.11 -15.04 -1.97
N GLY A 119 3.75 -14.47 -3.01
CA GLY A 119 3.18 -14.23 -4.34
C GLY A 119 2.69 -12.81 -4.59
N GLY A 120 2.98 -11.88 -3.67
CA GLY A 120 2.75 -10.45 -3.87
C GLY A 120 3.73 -9.84 -4.89
N LEU A 121 3.32 -8.73 -5.50
CA LEU A 121 4.12 -7.99 -6.47
C LEU A 121 4.90 -6.87 -5.77
N ILE A 122 6.22 -6.86 -5.93
CA ILE A 122 7.09 -5.78 -5.45
C ILE A 122 7.37 -4.82 -6.61
N LEU A 123 7.09 -3.53 -6.42
CA LEU A 123 7.39 -2.46 -7.38
C LEU A 123 8.16 -1.34 -6.69
N GLU A 124 9.06 -0.69 -7.41
CA GLU A 124 10.08 0.17 -6.82
C GLU A 124 9.67 1.64 -6.74
N ASN A 125 8.64 2.05 -7.49
CA ASN A 125 8.20 3.44 -7.55
C ASN A 125 6.72 3.56 -7.99
N LEU A 126 6.18 4.78 -7.88
CA LEU A 126 4.78 5.07 -8.23
C LEU A 126 4.48 4.90 -9.73
N ASP A 127 5.47 5.13 -10.61
CA ASP A 127 5.29 4.99 -12.05
C ASP A 127 5.09 3.52 -12.45
N GLN A 128 5.88 2.60 -11.89
CA GLN A 128 5.70 1.16 -12.09
C GLN A 128 4.33 0.68 -11.59
N ILE A 129 3.85 1.19 -10.45
CA ILE A 129 2.51 0.87 -9.95
C ILE A 129 1.45 1.34 -10.94
N ALA A 130 1.55 2.59 -11.41
CA ALA A 130 0.59 3.17 -12.34
C ALA A 130 0.59 2.41 -13.68
N GLU A 131 1.76 2.12 -14.24
CA GLU A 131 1.91 1.35 -15.48
C GLU A 131 1.27 -0.04 -15.34
N PHE A 132 1.58 -0.76 -14.26
CA PHE A 132 1.00 -2.08 -14.01
C PHE A 132 -0.52 -2.03 -13.95
N LEU A 133 -1.09 -1.11 -13.17
CA LEU A 133 -2.54 -1.00 -12.98
C LEU A 133 -3.26 -0.51 -14.24
N ASN A 134 -2.69 0.46 -14.95
CA ASN A 134 -3.25 0.99 -16.19
C ASN A 134 -3.32 -0.09 -17.29
N ASN A 135 -2.36 -1.02 -17.31
CA ASN A 135 -2.36 -2.16 -18.23
C ASN A 135 -3.35 -3.28 -17.84
N LYS A 136 -4.07 -3.15 -16.72
CA LYS A 136 -5.18 -4.06 -16.32
C LYS A 136 -6.56 -3.51 -16.65
N CYS A 137 -6.64 -2.32 -17.26
CA CYS A 137 -7.88 -1.65 -17.65
C CYS A 137 -8.24 -1.81 -19.13
#